data_AF-A0A6G3WLQ9-F1
#
_entry.id   AF-A0A6G3WLQ9-F1
#
_cell.length_a   1.000
_cell.length_b   1.000
_cell.length_c   1.000
_cell.angle_alpha   90.00
_cell.angle_beta   90.00
_cell.angle_gamma   90.00
#
_symmetry.space_group_name_H-M   'P 1'
#
loop_
_entity.id
_entity.type
_entity.pdbx_description
1 polymer ?
#
loop_
_entity_poly.entity_id
_entity_poly.type
_entity_poly.pdbx_seq_one_letter_code
_entity_poly.pdbx_strand_id
1 'polypeptide(L)' 'IDKDGVGSLVRSAVEAGRATRPDLKLGVCGEHGGDPESVHFFHEVGLDYVSCSPFRIPVARLEAGRAAAESRGSDSR' A
#
# COMPACT_ATOMS: atom_id res chain seq x y z
N ILE A 1 -4.83 0.63 -9.65
CA ILE A 1 -3.58 0.13 -10.30
C ILE A 1 -3.89 -1.19 -11.01
N ASP A 2 -3.22 -1.50 -12.12
CA ASP A 2 -3.23 -2.84 -12.70
C ASP A 2 -2.53 -3.83 -11.74
N LYS A 3 -3.32 -4.68 -11.07
CA LYS A 3 -2.82 -5.61 -10.05
C LYS A 3 -2.11 -6.82 -10.64
N ASP A 4 -2.41 -7.21 -11.87
CA ASP A 4 -1.88 -8.44 -12.47
C ASP A 4 -0.56 -8.16 -13.20
N GLY A 5 -0.49 -7.07 -13.97
CA GLY A 5 0.74 -6.63 -14.62
C GLY A 5 1.64 -5.89 -13.63
N VAL A 6 1.41 -4.58 -13.46
CA VAL A 6 2.28 -3.72 -12.63
C VAL A 6 2.33 -4.21 -11.17
N GLY A 7 1.20 -4.65 -10.62
CA GLY A 7 1.12 -5.15 -9.25
C GLY A 7 1.98 -6.39 -9.00
N SER A 8 2.17 -7.27 -9.99
CA SER A 8 3.08 -8.41 -9.84
C SER A 8 4.53 -7.96 -9.66
N LEU A 9 4.97 -6.93 -10.39
CA LEU A 9 6.31 -6.36 -10.26
C LEU A 9 6.50 -5.72 -8.88
N VAL A 10 5.48 -5.02 -8.36
CA VAL A 10 5.54 -4.43 -7.01
C VAL A 10 5.72 -5.53 -5.96
N ARG A 11 4.93 -6.61 -6.02
CA ARG A 11 5.05 -7.76 -5.10
C ARG A 11 6.44 -8.38 -5.13
N SER A 12 6.95 -8.69 -6.33
CA SER A 12 8.27 -9.28 -6.50
C SER A 12 9.38 -8.38 -5.96
N ALA A 13 9.27 -7.06 -6.14
CA ALA A 13 10.23 -6.10 -5.60
C ALA A 13 10.22 -6.06 -4.06
N VAL A 14 9.03 -6.12 -3.44
CA VAL A 14 8.92 -6.19 -1.97
C VAL A 14 9.55 -7.46 -1.43
N GLU A 15 9.21 -8.61 -2.01
CA GLU A 15 9.73 -9.91 -1.59
C GLU A 15 11.26 -9.97 -1.74
N ALA A 16 11.79 -9.66 -2.92
CA ALA A 16 13.23 -9.72 -3.19
C ALA A 16 14.01 -8.71 -2.34
N GLY A 17 13.47 -7.51 -2.15
CA GLY A 17 14.09 -6.48 -1.33
C GLY A 17 14.17 -6.88 0.14
N ARG A 18 13.09 -7.46 0.69
CA ARG A 18 13.06 -7.90 2.10
C ARG A 18 13.77 -9.23 2.34
N ALA A 19 13.88 -10.09 1.35
CA ALA A 19 14.71 -11.30 1.42
C ALA A 19 16.20 -10.97 1.63
N THR A 20 16.67 -9.82 1.13
CA THR A 20 18.07 -9.36 1.28
C THR A 20 18.26 -8.37 2.43
N ARG A 21 17.29 -7.49 2.68
CA ARG A 21 17.28 -6.55 3.81
C ARG A 21 15.91 -6.56 4.51
N PRO A 22 15.73 -7.35 5.59
CA PRO A 22 14.42 -7.56 6.22
C PRO A 22 13.70 -6.28 6.70
N ASP A 23 14.46 -5.25 7.08
CA ASP A 23 13.96 -3.97 7.56
C ASP A 23 13.87 -2.88 6.47
N LEU A 24 14.04 -3.27 5.20
CA LEU A 24 13.95 -2.37 4.04
C LEU A 24 12.62 -1.63 4.02
N LYS A 25 12.71 -0.30 4.14
CA LYS A 25 11.58 0.61 3.98
C LYS A 25 11.21 0.77 2.52
N LEU A 26 9.94 0.49 2.21
CA LEU A 26 9.38 0.53 0.87
C LEU A 26 8.16 1.44 0.85
N GLY A 27 8.08 2.28 -0.16
CA GLY A 27 6.90 3.08 -0.40
C GLY A 27 6.71 3.36 -1.87
N VAL A 28 5.58 3.99 -2.19
CA VAL A 28 5.20 4.33 -3.56
C VAL A 28 4.93 5.82 -3.68
N CYS A 29 5.36 6.41 -4.78
CA CYS A 29 5.02 7.76 -5.18
C CYS A 29 4.31 7.74 -6.55
N GLY A 30 3.54 8.77 -6.82
CA GLY A 30 2.80 8.93 -8.08
C GLY A 30 1.30 9.00 -7.87
N GLU A 31 0.54 8.92 -8.96
CA GLU A 31 -0.90 9.10 -8.90
C GLU A 31 -1.61 8.02 -8.08
N HIS A 32 -1.19 6.76 -8.24
CA HIS A 32 -1.74 5.63 -7.51
C HIS A 32 -1.58 5.74 -5.98
N GLY A 33 -0.63 6.56 -5.48
CA GLY A 33 -0.45 6.75 -4.03
C GLY A 33 -1.62 7.48 -3.34
N GLY A 34 -2.53 8.10 -4.10
CA GLY A 34 -3.75 8.73 -3.59
C GLY A 34 -5.04 8.11 -4.13
N ASP A 35 -4.94 6.97 -4.84
CA ASP A 35 -6.07 6.22 -5.36
C ASP A 35 -6.52 5.15 -4.34
N PRO A 36 -7.80 5.14 -3.90
CA PRO A 36 -8.27 4.21 -2.87
C PRO A 36 -7.89 2.75 -3.13
N GLU A 37 -8.29 2.17 -4.27
CA GLU A 37 -8.04 0.75 -4.55
C GLU A 37 -6.55 0.40 -4.59
N SER A 38 -5.74 1.33 -5.09
CA SER A 38 -4.28 1.17 -5.09
C SER A 38 -3.70 1.23 -3.68
N VAL A 39 -4.17 2.13 -2.80
CA VAL A 39 -3.72 2.22 -1.39
C VAL A 39 -3.97 0.91 -0.66
N HIS A 40 -5.15 0.30 -0.84
CA HIS A 40 -5.48 -1.01 -0.27
C HIS A 40 -4.54 -2.11 -0.77
N PHE A 41 -4.28 -2.14 -2.09
CA PHE A 41 -3.31 -3.07 -2.67
C PHE A 41 -1.90 -2.88 -2.10
N PHE A 42 -1.42 -1.64 -1.97
CA PHE A 42 -0.08 -1.38 -1.43
C PHE A 42 0.02 -1.78 0.05
N HIS A 43 -1.07 -1.64 0.82
CA HIS A 43 -1.15 -2.16 2.19
C HIS A 43 -1.05 -3.69 2.22
N GLU A 44 -1.81 -4.38 1.36
CA GLU A 44 -1.80 -5.86 1.24
C GLU A 44 -0.40 -6.39 0.89
N VAL A 45 0.28 -5.75 -0.06
CA VAL A 45 1.65 -6.11 -0.45
C VAL A 45 2.68 -5.76 0.63
N GLY A 46 2.30 -4.95 1.62
CA GLY A 46 3.11 -4.64 2.79
C GLY A 46 4.06 -3.47 2.61
N LEU A 47 3.74 -2.47 1.77
CA LEU A 47 4.48 -1.22 1.72
C LEU A 47 4.36 -0.46 3.05
N ASP A 48 5.43 0.26 3.43
CA ASP A 48 5.49 1.04 4.66
C ASP A 48 4.75 2.39 4.52
N TYR A 49 4.72 2.97 3.32
CA TYR A 49 4.06 4.27 3.10
C TYR A 49 3.61 4.50 1.66
N VAL A 50 2.66 5.43 1.49
CA VAL A 50 2.26 6.00 0.21
C VAL A 50 2.56 7.50 0.19
N SER A 51 2.91 8.04 -0.98
CA SER A 51 3.18 9.46 -1.20
C SER A 51 2.32 9.96 -2.36
N CYS A 52 1.54 11.01 -2.10
CA CYS A 52 0.60 11.60 -3.06
C CYS A 52 0.58 13.13 -2.97
N SER A 53 -0.09 13.79 -3.91
CA SER A 53 -0.20 15.25 -3.90
C SER A 53 -0.95 15.75 -2.66
N PRO A 54 -0.67 16.97 -2.15
CA PRO A 54 -1.21 17.44 -0.88
C PRO A 54 -2.73 17.30 -0.73
N PHE A 55 -3.48 17.60 -1.78
CA PHE A 55 -4.95 17.52 -1.79
C PHE A 55 -5.49 16.09 -1.67
N ARG A 56 -4.68 15.06 -1.96
CA ARG A 56 -5.05 13.65 -1.88
C ARG A 56 -4.62 12.99 -0.57
N ILE A 57 -3.87 13.69 0.28
CA ILE A 57 -3.45 13.20 1.59
C ILE A 57 -4.65 12.75 2.45
N PRO A 58 -5.77 13.49 2.55
CA PRO A 58 -6.92 13.04 3.34
C PRO A 58 -7.50 11.71 2.86
N VAL A 59 -7.58 11.50 1.53
CA VAL A 59 -8.05 10.25 0.93
C VAL A 59 -7.08 9.11 1.24
N ALA A 60 -5.78 9.31 0.98
CA ALA A 60 -4.76 8.30 1.25
C ALA A 60 -4.74 7.88 2.74
N ARG A 61 -4.90 8.83 3.67
CA ARG A 61 -4.98 8.54 5.11
C ARG A 61 -6.22 7.75 5.50
N LEU A 62 -7.39 8.13 4.97
CA LEU A 62 -8.64 7.44 5.26
C LEU A 62 -8.60 5.99 4.76
N GLU A 63 -8.15 5.79 3.52
CA GLU A 63 -8.12 4.47 2.90
C GLU A 63 -7.02 3.58 3.48
N ALA A 64 -5.87 4.14 3.87
CA ALA A 64 -4.86 3.38 4.63
C ALA A 64 -5.41 2.90 5.99
N GLY A 65 -6.24 3.72 6.65
CA GLY A 65 -6.94 3.33 7.87
C GLY A 65 -7.96 2.21 7.65
N ARG A 66 -8.74 2.29 6.57
CA ARG A 66 -9.70 1.23 6.18
C ARG A 66 -9.00 -0.08 5.85
N ALA A 67 -7.95 -0.04 5.03
CA ALA A 67 -7.16 -1.21 4.69
C ALA A 67 -6.60 -1.91 5.94
N ALA A 68 -6.14 -1.13 6.92
CA ALA A 68 -5.64 -1.66 8.20
C ALA A 68 -6.76 -2.20 9.12
N ALA A 69 -7.99 -1.68 9.03
CA ALA A 69 -9.12 -2.15 9.81
C ALA A 69 -9.72 -3.44 9.24
N GLU A 70 -9.84 -3.51 7.90
CA GLU A 70 -10.34 -4.68 7.18
C GLU A 70 -9.39 -5.87 7.35
N SER A 71 -8.06 -5.66 7.32
CA SER A 71 -7.07 -6.72 7.53
C SER A 71 -7.07 -7.29 8.95
N ARG A 72 -7.61 -6.57 9.94
CA ARG A 72 -7.64 -7.00 11.35
C ARG A 72 -8.89 -7.80 11.75
N GLY A 73 -9.85 -7.98 10.85
CA GLY A 73 -11.14 -8.59 11.18
C GLY A 73 -11.98 -7.67 12.08
N SER A 74 -13.28 -7.58 11.80
CA SER A 74 -14.19 -6.78 12.62
C SER A 74 -14.25 -7.35 14.05
N ASP A 75 -13.53 -6.74 14.99
CA ASP A 75 -13.80 -6.91 16.43
C ASP A 75 -15.08 -6.14 16.74
N SER A 76 -16.20 -6.73 16.33
CA SER A 76 -17.55 -6.30 16.70
C SER A 76 -17.81 -6.76 18.13
N ARG A 77 -17.26 -6.02 19.08
CA ARG A 77 -17.66 -6.07 20.49
C ARG A 77 -18.75 -5.06 20.77
#